data_AF-A0A941EY08-F1
#
_entry.id   AF-A0A941EY08-F1
#
_cell.length_a   1.000
_cell.length_b   1.000
_cell.length_c   1.000
_cell.angle_alpha   90.00
_cell.angle_beta   90.00
_cell.angle_gamma   90.00
#
_symmetry.space_group_name_H-M   'P 1'
#
loop_
_entity.id
_entity.type
_entity.pdbx_description
1 polymer ?
#
loop_
_entity_poly.entity_id
_entity_poly.type
_entity_poly.pdbx_seq_one_letter_code
_entity_poly.pdbx_strand_id
1 'polypeptide(L)'
;MLERTFTRALFAASAAATGLFLIFAYSHPVSDTSASASAAASASAGSTAPTSSAEAATGSASNATTPTHTAASSSTSVETQSTNATVNVSTLLDPTKKYLGIAQDGIPDDMTGLTKLSKEIGKTPNMVAYYVPWGQSLNQTWVLNLVNDGILPLIQFEPTTPSIADIAAGASDAYATTLAQTIKALNVPIVLSFGHEMNGNWYNWGTKGTSAADFVKAWRRIHDIFSKVGATNVIWLWDVNVTYPVPDIALEPLYPGNAYVNWVGLTGYYNTTPGGRSTFDTLFEPTMEQVRTFTEKPFLIAETGVSPSAEKPTEISNLFTGVQAHSDVLGFVWFNYDKSGANETDWMINSDPTSAATFAELAKASTWGFAITP
;
A
#
# COMPACT_ATOMS: atom_id res chain seq x y z
N MET A 1 -54.81 -43.63 26.60
CA MET A 1 -53.43 -43.67 27.14
C MET A 1 -52.49 -43.43 25.99
N LEU A 2 -51.71 -42.34 26.09
CA LEU A 2 -50.40 -42.01 25.47
C LEU A 2 -50.14 -42.38 23.99
N GLU A 3 -49.98 -41.38 23.11
CA GLU A 3 -48.70 -40.71 22.71
C GLU A 3 -47.81 -41.63 21.83
N ARG A 4 -47.22 -41.30 20.67
CA ARG A 4 -46.65 -40.09 20.03
C ARG A 4 -46.39 -40.44 18.55
N THR A 5 -46.82 -39.66 17.55
CA THR A 5 -46.09 -38.59 16.81
C THR A 5 -45.64 -39.00 15.40
N PHE A 6 -46.25 -38.33 14.42
CA PHE A 6 -45.91 -38.24 12.99
C PHE A 6 -44.56 -37.52 12.77
N THR A 7 -43.86 -37.80 11.67
CA THR A 7 -43.56 -36.81 10.59
C THR A 7 -42.99 -37.51 9.35
N ARG A 8 -43.48 -37.06 8.18
CA ARG A 8 -43.28 -37.58 6.83
C ARG A 8 -41.98 -37.09 6.17
N ALA A 9 -41.56 -37.88 5.18
CA ALA A 9 -40.50 -37.60 4.23
C ALA A 9 -40.92 -36.72 3.03
N LEU A 10 -39.90 -36.32 2.25
CA LEU A 10 -39.85 -35.69 0.91
C LEU A 10 -40.01 -34.16 0.82
N PHE A 11 -38.95 -33.43 0.46
CA PHE A 11 -38.53 -33.22 -0.94
C PHE A 11 -37.11 -32.63 -1.00
N ALA A 12 -36.28 -33.17 -1.89
CA ALA A 12 -35.01 -32.57 -2.29
C ALA A 12 -35.28 -31.47 -3.32
N ALA A 13 -34.70 -30.29 -3.10
CA ALA A 13 -34.60 -29.24 -4.10
C ALA A 13 -33.20 -28.60 -4.00
N SER A 14 -32.50 -28.64 -5.13
CA SER A 14 -31.23 -28.01 -5.43
C SER A 14 -31.23 -26.52 -5.07
N ALA A 15 -30.29 -26.10 -4.21
CA ALA A 15 -29.94 -24.70 -4.01
C ALA A 15 -28.50 -24.48 -4.47
N ALA A 16 -28.32 -24.29 -5.78
CA ALA A 16 -27.18 -23.52 -6.29
C ALA A 16 -27.47 -22.05 -5.99
N ALA A 17 -27.10 -21.59 -4.80
CA ALA A 17 -27.16 -20.19 -4.45
C ALA A 17 -25.87 -19.52 -4.92
N THR A 18 -26.02 -18.60 -5.86
CA THR A 18 -25.05 -17.56 -6.22
C THR A 18 -24.55 -16.85 -4.96
N GLY A 19 -23.40 -17.30 -4.46
CA GLY A 19 -22.64 -16.60 -3.44
C GLY A 19 -21.92 -15.43 -4.09
N LEU A 20 -22.52 -14.25 -4.01
CA LEU A 20 -21.80 -13.00 -4.25
C LEU A 20 -20.84 -12.83 -3.05
N PHE A 21 -19.61 -13.32 -3.17
CA PHE A 21 -18.55 -13.01 -2.21
C PHE A 21 -18.20 -11.54 -2.37
N LEU A 22 -18.75 -10.70 -1.47
CA LEU A 22 -18.28 -9.33 -1.29
C LEU A 22 -17.01 -9.42 -0.44
N ILE A 23 -15.86 -9.29 -1.10
CA ILE A 23 -14.58 -9.10 -0.44
C ILE A 23 -14.61 -7.70 0.16
N PHE A 24 -14.57 -7.60 1.48
CA PHE A 24 -14.33 -6.34 2.16
C PHE A 24 -12.87 -6.38 2.63
N ALA A 25 -11.98 -5.51 2.13
CA ALA A 25 -10.88 -5.11 3.00
C ALA A 25 -11.53 -4.34 4.15
N TYR A 26 -11.74 -5.05 5.27
CA TYR A 26 -12.23 -4.46 6.49
C TYR A 26 -11.14 -3.49 6.97
N SER A 27 -11.39 -2.19 6.86
CA SER A 27 -10.57 -1.20 7.52
C SER A 27 -10.55 -1.52 9.01
N HIS A 28 -9.36 -1.60 9.60
CA HIS A 28 -9.20 -1.97 11.01
C HIS A 28 -10.01 -1.01 11.89
N PRO A 29 -10.77 -1.51 12.89
CA PRO A 29 -11.42 -0.64 13.84
C PRO A 29 -10.35 0.11 14.64
N VAL A 30 -10.43 1.44 14.64
CA VAL A 30 -9.63 2.30 15.51
C VAL A 30 -9.96 1.93 16.95
N SER A 31 -8.98 1.44 17.70
CA SER A 31 -9.09 1.31 19.14
C SER A 31 -9.18 2.71 19.73
N ASP A 32 -10.38 3.13 20.13
CA ASP A 32 -10.60 4.34 20.94
C ASP A 32 -9.85 4.20 22.27
N THR A 33 -8.67 4.81 22.38
CA THR A 33 -8.11 5.13 23.69
C THR A 33 -8.78 6.40 24.19
N SER A 34 -9.85 6.24 24.97
CA SER A 34 -10.47 7.31 25.73
C SER A 34 -9.49 7.86 26.77
N ALA A 35 -8.80 8.95 26.44
CA ALA A 35 -8.19 9.81 27.45
C ALA A 35 -9.25 10.79 27.97
N SER A 36 -9.78 10.52 29.15
CA SER A 36 -10.67 11.44 29.87
C SER A 36 -9.90 12.71 30.26
N ALA A 37 -10.18 13.82 29.57
CA ALA A 37 -9.84 15.16 30.06
C ALA A 37 -11.13 15.88 30.46
N SER A 38 -11.36 15.96 31.77
CA SER A 38 -12.42 16.77 32.36
C SER A 38 -12.14 18.25 32.15
N ALA A 39 -12.94 18.92 31.32
CA ALA A 39 -13.00 20.37 31.26
C ALA A 39 -14.06 20.88 32.23
N ALA A 40 -13.64 21.57 33.30
CA ALA A 40 -14.49 22.46 34.06
C ALA A 40 -14.41 23.86 33.44
N ALA A 41 -15.58 24.39 33.07
CA ALA A 41 -15.75 25.72 32.53
C ALA A 41 -15.64 26.79 33.64
N SER A 42 -15.03 27.93 33.31
CA SER A 42 -15.51 29.24 33.76
C SER A 42 -15.10 30.33 32.78
N ALA A 43 -16.07 31.16 32.45
CA ALA A 43 -15.98 32.28 31.52
C ALA A 43 -15.42 33.54 32.21
N SER A 44 -14.69 34.38 31.49
CA SER A 44 -15.19 35.69 31.00
C SER A 44 -14.05 36.67 30.69
N ALA A 45 -14.24 37.36 29.56
CA ALA A 45 -14.01 38.78 29.25
C ALA A 45 -12.62 39.43 29.50
N GLY A 46 -12.18 40.19 28.47
CA GLY A 46 -11.46 41.44 28.71
C GLY A 46 -10.28 41.71 27.77
N SER A 47 -10.55 42.43 26.68
CA SER A 47 -9.57 43.13 25.84
C SER A 47 -8.74 44.12 26.65
N THR A 48 -7.43 44.23 26.37
CA THR A 48 -6.71 45.49 26.02
C THR A 48 -5.18 45.28 26.03
N ALA A 49 -4.50 45.93 25.10
CA ALA A 49 -3.06 46.19 25.07
C ALA A 49 -2.88 47.71 24.82
N PRO A 50 -1.68 48.31 24.78
CA PRO A 50 -0.38 48.04 25.44
C PRO A 50 0.21 49.32 26.08
N THR A 51 1.42 49.26 26.67
CA THR A 51 2.44 50.33 26.87
C THR A 51 3.59 49.71 27.71
N SER A 52 4.90 50.01 27.65
CA SER A 52 5.73 51.05 27.02
C SER A 52 7.24 50.73 27.21
N SER A 53 8.11 51.33 26.36
CA SER A 53 9.51 51.80 26.62
C SER A 53 10.66 50.77 26.63
N ALA A 54 11.65 50.79 25.71
CA ALA A 54 12.84 51.68 25.53
C ALA A 54 13.88 51.48 26.67
N GLU A 55 15.22 51.31 26.52
CA GLU A 55 16.34 51.86 25.72
C GLU A 55 17.50 50.79 25.73
N ALA A 56 18.33 50.54 24.71
CA ALA A 56 19.45 51.27 24.07
C ALA A 56 20.80 51.36 24.87
N ALA A 57 21.91 51.39 24.09
CA ALA A 57 23.33 51.66 24.41
C ALA A 57 24.24 50.42 24.69
N THR A 58 25.25 49.98 23.91
CA THR A 58 26.43 50.53 23.17
C THR A 58 27.78 50.36 23.91
N GLY A 59 28.84 49.95 23.18
CA GLY A 59 30.28 50.15 23.54
C GLY A 59 31.19 48.97 23.10
N SER A 60 31.81 48.99 21.90
CA SER A 60 33.18 49.46 21.52
C SER A 60 34.38 48.86 22.30
N ALA A 61 35.21 48.01 21.66
CA ALA A 61 36.59 48.27 21.15
C ALA A 61 37.71 48.18 22.24
N SER A 62 38.92 47.62 22.11
CA SER A 62 39.92 47.54 21.02
C SER A 62 41.19 46.73 21.45
N ASN A 63 41.96 46.18 20.48
CA ASN A 63 43.45 45.97 20.33
C ASN A 63 44.38 45.68 21.55
N ALA A 64 45.52 44.97 21.47
CA ALA A 64 46.34 44.29 20.44
C ALA A 64 47.54 43.52 21.10
N THR A 65 48.24 42.68 20.31
CA THR A 65 49.73 42.44 20.22
C THR A 65 50.24 40.98 20.35
N THR A 66 50.93 40.52 19.29
CA THR A 66 51.65 39.23 18.99
C THR A 66 53.03 39.13 19.70
N PRO A 67 53.85 38.01 19.70
CA PRO A 67 54.28 37.19 18.54
C PRO A 67 54.52 35.65 18.71
N THR A 68 54.32 34.95 17.58
CA THR A 68 55.09 33.84 16.96
C THR A 68 55.68 32.67 17.78
N HIS A 69 55.23 31.44 17.48
CA HIS A 69 56.11 30.28 17.26
C HIS A 69 55.48 29.29 16.26
N THR A 70 56.28 28.93 15.26
CA THR A 70 56.03 28.00 14.15
C THR A 70 55.74 26.58 14.62
N ALA A 71 54.63 26.00 14.15
CA ALA A 71 54.52 24.55 13.96
C ALA A 71 53.68 24.30 12.71
N ALA A 72 54.34 23.81 11.67
CA ALA A 72 53.68 23.25 10.50
C ALA A 72 52.91 21.99 10.95
N SER A 73 51.60 22.03 10.81
CA SER A 73 50.78 20.83 10.81
C SER A 73 49.89 20.91 9.60
N SER A 74 50.16 20.02 8.65
CA SER A 74 49.38 19.78 7.45
C SER A 74 47.95 19.41 7.85
N SER A 75 47.05 20.38 7.87
CA SER A 75 45.62 20.11 7.94
C SER A 75 45.17 19.67 6.54
N THR A 76 45.28 18.37 6.27
CA THR A 76 44.45 17.75 5.23
C THR A 76 43.01 17.93 5.69
N SER A 77 42.32 18.93 5.14
CA SER A 77 40.88 19.03 5.26
C SER A 77 40.31 17.81 4.56
N VAL A 78 39.98 16.78 5.33
CA VAL A 78 39.05 15.76 4.89
C VAL A 78 37.74 16.49 4.72
N GLU A 79 37.50 16.95 3.49
CA GLU A 79 36.20 17.38 3.04
C GLU A 79 35.31 16.15 3.13
N THR A 80 34.55 16.04 4.23
CA THR A 80 33.51 15.04 4.39
C THR A 80 32.46 15.36 3.34
N GLN A 81 32.61 14.81 2.12
CA GLN A 81 31.54 14.77 1.15
C GLN A 81 30.46 13.84 1.68
N SER A 82 29.59 14.39 2.54
CA SER A 82 28.24 13.89 2.72
C SER A 82 27.46 14.30 1.46
N THR A 83 27.65 13.56 0.37
CA THR A 83 26.66 13.56 -0.69
C THR A 83 25.57 12.59 -0.23
N ASN A 84 24.56 13.09 0.48
CA ASN A 84 23.27 12.38 0.56
C ASN A 84 22.68 12.37 -0.84
N ALA A 85 23.16 11.45 -1.68
CA ALA A 85 22.61 11.24 -3.01
C ALA A 85 21.15 10.84 -2.83
N THR A 86 20.27 11.50 -3.59
CA THR A 86 18.85 11.17 -3.59
C THR A 86 18.67 9.77 -4.15
N VAL A 87 17.84 8.96 -3.49
CA VAL A 87 17.51 7.61 -3.94
C VAL A 87 16.95 7.63 -5.35
N ASN A 88 17.45 6.72 -6.18
CA ASN A 88 17.01 6.55 -7.55
C ASN A 88 16.17 5.27 -7.68
N VAL A 89 14.87 5.44 -7.88
CA VAL A 89 13.92 4.32 -8.01
C VAL A 89 13.91 3.68 -9.41
N SER A 90 14.65 4.21 -10.39
CA SER A 90 14.56 3.75 -11.80
C SER A 90 14.89 2.27 -11.99
N THR A 91 15.83 1.72 -11.21
CA THR A 91 16.20 0.30 -11.25
C THR A 91 15.10 -0.62 -10.70
N LEU A 92 14.17 -0.06 -9.93
CA LEU A 92 13.04 -0.78 -9.36
C LEU A 92 11.84 -0.79 -10.31
N LEU A 93 11.76 0.17 -11.24
CA LEU A 93 10.57 0.36 -12.10
C LEU A 93 10.36 -0.78 -13.10
N ASP A 94 11.44 -1.40 -13.58
CA ASP A 94 11.43 -2.51 -14.54
C ASP A 94 12.58 -3.48 -14.22
N PRO A 95 12.46 -4.27 -13.13
CA PRO A 95 13.49 -5.19 -12.71
C PRO A 95 13.48 -6.46 -13.58
N THR A 96 14.67 -7.04 -13.80
CA THR A 96 14.81 -8.32 -14.53
C THR A 96 14.23 -9.53 -13.79
N LYS A 97 13.99 -9.39 -12.49
CA LYS A 97 13.40 -10.40 -11.60
C LYS A 97 12.06 -9.89 -11.08
N LYS A 98 11.18 -10.82 -10.73
CA LYS A 98 9.83 -10.52 -10.28
C LYS A 98 9.78 -10.23 -8.78
N TYR A 99 8.93 -9.29 -8.38
CA TYR A 99 8.60 -9.05 -6.99
C TYR A 99 7.79 -10.22 -6.42
N LEU A 100 8.22 -10.70 -5.25
CA LEU A 100 7.46 -11.59 -4.40
C LEU A 100 7.04 -10.79 -3.18
N GLY A 101 5.79 -10.34 -3.19
CA GLY A 101 5.20 -9.50 -2.16
C GLY A 101 4.29 -10.27 -1.21
N ILE A 102 4.20 -9.77 0.03
CA ILE A 102 3.24 -10.27 1.03
C ILE A 102 2.56 -9.06 1.70
N ALA A 103 1.24 -9.11 1.84
CA ALA A 103 0.50 -8.40 2.87
C ALA A 103 0.20 -9.37 4.01
N GLN A 104 0.39 -8.98 5.26
CA GLN A 104 0.29 -9.89 6.41
C GLN A 104 -0.36 -9.19 7.60
N ASP A 105 -1.22 -9.92 8.30
CA ASP A 105 -1.83 -9.43 9.54
C ASP A 105 -0.80 -9.02 10.60
N GLY A 106 -1.12 -7.96 11.34
CA GLY A 106 -0.23 -7.34 12.34
C GLY A 106 0.81 -6.35 11.79
N ILE A 107 1.05 -6.31 10.47
CA ILE A 107 1.93 -5.30 9.86
C ILE A 107 1.23 -3.94 9.89
N PRO A 108 1.90 -2.86 10.37
CA PRO A 108 3.34 -2.68 10.52
C PRO A 108 3.85 -2.85 11.95
N ASP A 109 2.97 -3.12 12.91
CA ASP A 109 3.27 -3.10 14.34
C ASP A 109 4.01 -4.38 14.79
N ASP A 110 3.76 -5.51 14.12
CA ASP A 110 4.36 -6.80 14.40
C ASP A 110 4.82 -7.53 13.12
N MET A 111 6.13 -7.75 13.02
CA MET A 111 6.79 -8.45 11.90
C MET A 111 7.03 -9.95 12.18
N THR A 112 6.63 -10.46 13.35
CA THR A 112 6.86 -11.85 13.75
C THR A 112 6.15 -12.84 12.82
N GLY A 113 4.92 -12.52 12.41
CA GLY A 113 4.14 -13.30 11.44
C GLY A 113 4.87 -13.45 10.11
N LEU A 114 5.36 -12.33 9.56
CA LEU A 114 6.13 -12.34 8.31
C LEU A 114 7.45 -13.12 8.45
N THR A 115 8.14 -12.96 9.58
CA THR A 115 9.39 -13.68 9.85
C THR A 115 9.15 -15.19 9.92
N LYS A 116 8.06 -15.63 10.55
CA LYS A 116 7.67 -17.04 10.62
C LYS A 116 7.32 -17.56 9.23
N LEU A 117 6.49 -16.85 8.49
CA LEU A 117 6.09 -17.21 7.12
C LEU A 117 7.32 -17.33 6.21
N SER A 118 8.24 -16.35 6.26
CA SER A 118 9.46 -16.35 5.44
C SER A 118 10.34 -17.59 5.70
N LYS A 119 10.42 -18.04 6.98
CA LYS A 119 11.10 -19.28 7.35
C LYS A 119 10.37 -20.52 6.83
N GLU A 120 9.04 -20.52 6.90
CA GLU A 120 8.20 -21.62 6.43
C GLU A 120 8.28 -21.81 4.91
N ILE A 121 8.20 -20.73 4.13
CA ILE A 121 8.32 -20.78 2.67
C ILE A 121 9.78 -20.86 2.18
N GLY A 122 10.75 -20.66 3.06
CA GLY A 122 12.18 -20.70 2.74
C GLY A 122 12.65 -19.52 1.88
N LYS A 123 11.90 -18.40 1.89
CA LYS A 123 12.16 -17.22 1.06
C LYS A 123 11.66 -15.97 1.79
N THR A 124 12.51 -14.95 1.89
CA THR A 124 12.08 -13.62 2.33
C THR A 124 11.43 -12.89 1.15
N PRO A 125 10.19 -12.37 1.29
CA PRO A 125 9.59 -11.53 0.26
C PRO A 125 10.39 -10.22 0.13
N ASN A 126 10.51 -9.70 -1.09
CA ASN A 126 11.22 -8.45 -1.35
C ASN A 126 10.27 -7.25 -1.52
N MET A 127 8.99 -7.44 -1.21
CA MET A 127 8.00 -6.39 -1.10
C MET A 127 7.03 -6.72 0.03
N VAL A 128 6.62 -5.71 0.79
CA VAL A 128 5.60 -5.89 1.84
C VAL A 128 4.58 -4.78 1.72
N ALA A 129 3.31 -5.17 1.66
CA ALA A 129 2.19 -4.25 1.57
C ALA A 129 1.65 -3.89 2.96
N TYR A 130 1.26 -2.63 3.12
CA TYR A 130 0.68 -2.07 4.33
C TYR A 130 -0.45 -1.10 3.95
N TYR A 131 -1.60 -1.21 4.63
CA TYR A 131 -2.79 -0.39 4.42
C TYR A 131 -2.91 0.63 5.54
N VAL A 132 -3.08 1.90 5.18
CA VAL A 132 -3.12 3.00 6.14
C VAL A 132 -4.25 3.97 5.80
N PRO A 133 -5.10 4.36 6.76
CA PRO A 133 -6.10 5.38 6.51
C PRO A 133 -5.46 6.71 6.07
N TRP A 134 -6.03 7.34 5.05
CA TRP A 134 -5.60 8.68 4.62
C TRP A 134 -5.76 9.68 5.77
N GLY A 135 -4.76 10.55 5.94
CA GLY A 135 -4.69 11.47 7.07
C GLY A 135 -3.88 10.94 8.26
N GLN A 136 -3.56 9.65 8.31
CA GLN A 136 -2.71 9.08 9.36
C GLN A 136 -1.22 9.27 9.09
N SER A 137 -0.43 9.28 10.17
CA SER A 137 1.03 9.35 10.07
C SER A 137 1.62 8.05 9.53
N LEU A 138 2.62 8.18 8.66
CA LEU A 138 3.41 7.05 8.20
C LEU A 138 4.30 6.47 9.32
N ASN A 139 4.32 5.15 9.49
CA ASN A 139 5.28 4.47 10.36
C ASN A 139 6.69 4.49 9.72
N GLN A 140 7.42 5.58 9.97
CA GLN A 140 8.75 5.85 9.40
C GLN A 140 9.79 4.79 9.80
N THR A 141 9.75 4.33 11.05
CA THR A 141 10.68 3.30 11.57
C THR A 141 10.49 1.99 10.82
N TRP A 142 9.24 1.58 10.60
CA TRP A 142 8.93 0.37 9.84
C TRP A 142 9.43 0.45 8.39
N VAL A 143 9.18 1.59 7.71
CA VAL A 143 9.67 1.83 6.35
C VAL A 143 11.19 1.71 6.25
N LEU A 144 11.91 2.36 7.16
CA LEU A 144 13.38 2.30 7.19
C LEU A 144 13.89 0.89 7.45
N ASN A 145 13.27 0.17 8.40
CA ASN A 145 13.66 -1.20 8.73
C ASN A 145 13.45 -2.16 7.55
N LEU A 146 12.30 -2.08 6.86
CA LEU A 146 12.05 -2.91 5.68
C LEU A 146 13.10 -2.69 4.59
N VAL A 147 13.39 -1.43 4.28
CA VAL A 147 14.36 -1.12 3.22
C VAL A 147 15.77 -1.56 3.63
N ASN A 148 16.14 -1.41 4.91
CA ASN A 148 17.41 -1.92 5.44
C ASN A 148 17.51 -3.46 5.33
N ASP A 149 16.37 -4.16 5.43
CA ASP A 149 16.28 -5.61 5.21
C ASP A 149 16.18 -5.99 3.72
N GLY A 150 16.27 -5.01 2.81
CA GLY A 150 16.21 -5.22 1.37
C GLY A 150 14.80 -5.49 0.84
N ILE A 151 13.77 -4.97 1.51
CA ILE A 151 12.34 -5.16 1.21
C ILE A 151 11.71 -3.82 0.81
N LEU A 152 10.97 -3.80 -0.29
CA LEU A 152 10.30 -2.60 -0.80
C LEU A 152 8.94 -2.41 -0.10
N PRO A 153 8.73 -1.32 0.65
CA PRO A 153 7.42 -1.02 1.22
C PRO A 153 6.45 -0.59 0.12
N LEU A 154 5.29 -1.25 0.09
CA LEU A 154 4.11 -0.83 -0.67
C LEU A 154 3.06 -0.32 0.30
N ILE A 155 2.68 0.95 0.17
CA ILE A 155 1.81 1.65 1.12
C ILE A 155 0.54 2.04 0.40
N GLN A 156 -0.58 1.44 0.83
CA GLN A 156 -1.91 1.67 0.29
C GLN A 156 -2.65 2.65 1.20
N PHE A 157 -2.83 3.88 0.74
CA PHE A 157 -3.59 4.88 1.48
C PHE A 157 -5.08 4.75 1.19
N GLU A 158 -5.89 4.58 2.24
CA GLU A 158 -7.35 4.39 2.18
C GLU A 158 -8.11 5.70 2.48
N PRO A 159 -8.66 6.40 1.48
CA PRO A 159 -9.28 7.72 1.67
C PRO A 159 -10.75 7.66 2.08
N THR A 160 -11.03 7.09 3.26
CA THR A 160 -12.39 7.06 3.82
C THR A 160 -12.91 8.47 4.11
N THR A 161 -12.06 9.36 4.62
CA THR A 161 -12.41 10.76 4.89
C THR A 161 -11.15 11.64 4.84
N PRO A 162 -11.22 12.88 4.32
CA PRO A 162 -12.38 13.51 3.66
C PRO A 162 -12.73 12.84 2.32
N SER A 163 -13.87 13.21 1.72
CA SER A 163 -14.30 12.60 0.45
C SER A 163 -13.29 12.85 -0.68
N ILE A 164 -13.27 11.99 -1.71
CA ILE A 164 -12.39 12.21 -2.87
C ILE A 164 -12.63 13.57 -3.53
N ALA A 165 -13.88 14.05 -3.60
CA ALA A 165 -14.20 15.38 -4.12
C ALA A 165 -13.59 16.50 -3.27
N ASP A 166 -13.60 16.37 -1.94
CA ASP A 166 -12.96 17.34 -1.03
C ASP A 166 -11.43 17.30 -1.16
N ILE A 167 -10.84 16.11 -1.32
CA ILE A 167 -9.41 15.95 -1.60
C ILE A 167 -9.07 16.64 -2.93
N ALA A 168 -9.87 16.41 -3.97
CA ALA A 168 -9.75 17.07 -5.27
C ALA A 168 -9.90 18.60 -5.18
N ALA A 169 -10.66 19.10 -4.22
CA ALA A 169 -10.81 20.53 -3.91
C ALA A 169 -9.69 21.09 -3.01
N GLY A 170 -8.83 20.23 -2.45
CA GLY A 170 -7.65 20.61 -1.68
C GLY A 170 -7.78 20.51 -0.17
N ALA A 171 -8.82 19.85 0.35
CA ALA A 171 -9.01 19.66 1.79
C ALA A 171 -7.84 18.93 2.48
N SER A 172 -7.07 18.14 1.73
CA SER A 172 -5.93 17.37 2.26
C SER A 172 -4.55 17.90 1.88
N ASP A 173 -4.43 19.11 1.32
CA ASP A 173 -3.14 19.63 0.83
C ASP A 173 -2.05 19.71 1.90
N ALA A 174 -2.42 20.18 3.10
CA ALA A 174 -1.49 20.29 4.22
C ALA A 174 -0.98 18.92 4.65
N TYR A 175 -1.87 17.93 4.70
CA TYR A 175 -1.52 16.55 4.99
C TYR A 175 -0.62 15.95 3.89
N ALA A 176 -1.02 16.07 2.62
CA ALA A 176 -0.23 15.56 1.49
C ALA A 176 1.17 16.20 1.42
N THR A 177 1.28 17.50 1.74
CA THR A 177 2.56 18.19 1.83
C THR A 177 3.43 17.62 2.95
N THR A 178 2.85 17.39 4.13
CA THR A 178 3.57 16.82 5.28
C THR A 178 4.03 15.39 4.99
N LEU A 179 3.17 14.58 4.37
CA LEU A 179 3.50 13.22 3.95
C LEU A 179 4.62 13.22 2.90
N ALA A 180 4.54 14.08 1.88
CA ALA A 180 5.59 14.22 0.87
C ALA A 180 6.95 14.62 1.48
N GLN A 181 6.95 15.57 2.41
CA GLN A 181 8.16 15.99 3.13
C GLN A 181 8.74 14.85 3.95
N THR A 182 7.89 14.09 4.64
CA THR A 182 8.28 12.91 5.43
C THR A 182 8.93 11.87 4.53
N ILE A 183 8.27 11.49 3.43
CA ILE A 183 8.77 10.48 2.50
C ILE A 183 10.09 10.93 1.85
N LYS A 184 10.20 12.19 1.44
CA LYS A 184 11.46 12.76 0.94
C LYS A 184 12.57 12.66 1.96
N ALA A 185 12.30 12.97 3.23
CA ALA A 185 13.29 12.95 4.30
C ALA A 185 13.78 11.53 4.64
N LEU A 186 12.92 10.52 4.49
CA LEU A 186 13.32 9.12 4.65
C LEU A 186 14.38 8.70 3.62
N ASN A 187 14.34 9.29 2.41
CA ASN A 187 15.27 9.03 1.31
C ASN A 187 15.53 7.52 1.12
N VAL A 188 14.44 6.76 0.97
CA VAL A 188 14.40 5.33 0.65
C VAL A 188 13.26 5.08 -0.36
N PRO A 189 13.32 4.03 -1.20
CA PRO A 189 12.27 3.76 -2.16
C PRO A 189 10.96 3.36 -1.47
N ILE A 190 9.84 3.94 -1.91
CA ILE A 190 8.49 3.60 -1.43
C ILE A 190 7.56 3.47 -2.64
N VAL A 191 6.76 2.41 -2.66
CA VAL A 191 5.61 2.29 -3.57
C VAL A 191 4.39 2.86 -2.87
N LEU A 192 3.71 3.82 -3.49
CA LEU A 192 2.53 4.49 -2.94
C LEU A 192 1.33 4.25 -3.86
N SER A 193 0.25 3.73 -3.27
CA SER A 193 -1.09 3.66 -3.85
C SER A 193 -2.03 4.55 -3.04
N PHE A 194 -3.03 5.14 -3.71
CA PHE A 194 -4.05 5.99 -3.11
C PHE A 194 -5.42 5.62 -3.64
N GLY A 195 -6.32 5.19 -2.74
CA GLY A 195 -7.69 4.80 -3.10
C GLY A 195 -7.71 3.61 -4.06
N HIS A 196 -7.14 2.48 -3.63
CA HIS A 196 -7.15 1.23 -4.41
C HIS A 196 -8.57 0.77 -4.72
N GLU A 197 -8.72 0.01 -5.81
CA GLU A 197 -9.99 -0.55 -6.27
C GLU A 197 -11.09 0.51 -6.46
N MET A 198 -10.71 1.71 -6.89
CA MET A 198 -11.65 2.82 -7.08
C MET A 198 -12.75 2.52 -8.12
N ASN A 199 -12.53 1.54 -9.01
CA ASN A 199 -13.53 1.03 -9.94
C ASN A 199 -14.59 0.12 -9.28
N GLY A 200 -14.37 -0.30 -8.03
CA GLY A 200 -15.31 -1.06 -7.21
C GLY A 200 -16.46 -0.22 -6.65
N ASN A 201 -17.44 -0.87 -6.04
CA ASN A 201 -18.60 -0.22 -5.41
C ASN A 201 -18.69 -0.48 -3.89
N TRP A 202 -17.66 -1.09 -3.29
CA TRP A 202 -17.63 -1.48 -1.87
C TRP A 202 -16.97 -0.42 -0.98
N TYR A 203 -16.08 0.41 -1.52
CA TYR A 203 -15.51 1.56 -0.82
C TYR A 203 -16.28 2.85 -1.08
N ASN A 204 -16.28 3.76 -0.11
CA ASN A 204 -16.87 5.08 -0.27
C ASN A 204 -16.04 5.99 -1.22
N TRP A 205 -14.75 5.71 -1.41
CA TRP A 205 -13.93 6.31 -2.46
C TRP A 205 -14.11 5.67 -3.84
N GLY A 206 -14.89 4.59 -3.94
CA GLY A 206 -15.21 3.94 -5.20
C GLY A 206 -16.40 4.56 -5.94
N THR A 207 -16.92 3.83 -6.92
CA THR A 207 -17.99 4.26 -7.85
C THR A 207 -19.30 4.69 -7.19
N LYS A 208 -19.55 4.32 -5.92
CA LYS A 208 -20.74 4.78 -5.17
C LYS A 208 -20.66 6.24 -4.73
N GLY A 209 -19.45 6.73 -4.41
CA GLY A 209 -19.26 8.02 -3.75
C GLY A 209 -18.40 9.01 -4.54
N THR A 210 -17.80 8.56 -5.64
CA THR A 210 -16.75 9.31 -6.33
C THR A 210 -16.97 9.28 -7.84
N SER A 211 -16.92 10.46 -8.48
CA SER A 211 -16.88 10.54 -9.94
C SER A 211 -15.46 10.25 -10.45
N ALA A 212 -15.33 9.70 -11.65
CA ALA A 212 -14.01 9.44 -12.24
C ALA A 212 -13.17 10.73 -12.36
N ALA A 213 -13.81 11.85 -12.68
CA ALA A 213 -13.17 13.16 -12.74
C ALA A 213 -12.63 13.63 -11.38
N ASP A 214 -13.39 13.42 -10.30
CA ASP A 214 -12.93 13.76 -8.95
C ASP A 214 -11.78 12.87 -8.51
N PHE A 215 -11.83 11.56 -8.82
CA PHE A 215 -10.73 10.64 -8.54
C PHE A 215 -9.44 11.07 -9.25
N VAL A 216 -9.51 11.30 -10.57
CA VAL A 216 -8.36 11.77 -11.36
C VAL A 216 -7.82 13.10 -10.83
N LYS A 217 -8.71 14.03 -10.47
CA LYS A 217 -8.30 15.34 -9.94
C LYS A 217 -7.63 15.22 -8.56
N ALA A 218 -8.16 14.38 -7.67
CA ALA A 218 -7.54 14.10 -6.37
C ALA A 218 -6.15 13.46 -6.52
N TRP A 219 -6.04 12.41 -7.35
CA TRP A 219 -4.78 11.73 -7.64
C TRP A 219 -3.72 12.71 -8.15
N ARG A 220 -4.04 13.46 -9.21
CA ARG A 220 -3.10 14.42 -9.82
C ARG A 220 -2.68 15.49 -8.81
N ARG A 221 -3.61 15.97 -7.99
CA ARG A 221 -3.31 16.96 -6.95
C ARG A 221 -2.30 16.45 -5.93
N ILE A 222 -2.48 15.23 -5.42
CA ILE A 222 -1.54 14.61 -4.47
C ILE A 222 -0.17 14.44 -5.13
N HIS A 223 -0.12 13.90 -6.34
CA HIS A 223 1.12 13.73 -7.09
C HIS A 223 1.84 15.06 -7.34
N ASP A 224 1.11 16.11 -7.75
CA ASP A 224 1.69 17.44 -8.00
C ASP A 224 2.28 18.06 -6.72
N ILE A 225 1.66 17.83 -5.56
CA ILE A 225 2.21 18.25 -4.26
C ILE A 225 3.54 17.53 -3.97
N PHE A 226 3.59 16.22 -4.17
CA PHE A 226 4.82 15.43 -3.98
C PHE A 226 5.93 15.88 -4.93
N SER A 227 5.58 16.10 -6.21
CA SER A 227 6.49 16.64 -7.23
C SER A 227 7.02 18.01 -6.84
N LYS A 228 6.16 18.92 -6.35
CA LYS A 228 6.56 20.25 -5.87
C LYS A 228 7.46 20.21 -4.64
N VAL A 229 7.25 19.26 -3.73
CA VAL A 229 8.14 19.02 -2.58
C VAL A 229 9.49 18.41 -3.01
N GLY A 230 9.52 17.73 -4.16
CA GLY A 230 10.68 17.02 -4.68
C GLY A 230 10.87 15.66 -4.01
N ALA A 231 9.77 14.96 -3.69
CA ALA A 231 9.79 13.60 -3.18
C ALA A 231 9.93 12.61 -4.36
N THR A 232 11.15 12.47 -4.90
CA THR A 232 11.43 11.65 -6.09
C THR A 232 11.64 10.17 -5.80
N ASN A 233 11.61 9.78 -4.52
CA ASN A 233 11.78 8.40 -4.05
C ASN A 233 10.46 7.61 -3.98
N VAL A 234 9.43 8.07 -4.70
CA VAL A 234 8.10 7.45 -4.76
C VAL A 234 7.86 6.80 -6.10
N ILE A 235 7.38 5.55 -6.06
CA ILE A 235 6.83 4.81 -7.19
C ILE A 235 5.30 4.85 -7.07
N TRP A 236 4.62 5.44 -8.06
CA TRP A 236 3.17 5.61 -8.06
C TRP A 236 2.46 4.40 -8.65
N LEU A 237 1.65 3.71 -7.84
CA LEU A 237 0.89 2.51 -8.19
C LEU A 237 -0.61 2.83 -8.30
N TRP A 238 -1.13 2.93 -9.52
CA TRP A 238 -2.57 3.13 -9.75
C TRP A 238 -3.29 1.78 -9.78
N ASP A 239 -4.02 1.46 -8.71
CA ASP A 239 -4.49 0.11 -8.41
C ASP A 239 -6.00 -0.08 -8.60
N VAL A 240 -6.39 -1.02 -9.46
CA VAL A 240 -7.78 -1.31 -9.85
C VAL A 240 -8.16 -2.74 -9.47
N ASN A 241 -9.45 -2.98 -9.17
CA ASN A 241 -9.98 -4.33 -9.11
C ASN A 241 -10.07 -4.92 -10.53
N VAL A 242 -9.92 -6.24 -10.66
CA VAL A 242 -10.20 -6.97 -11.90
C VAL A 242 -11.64 -6.76 -12.40
N THR A 243 -11.95 -7.18 -13.62
CA THR A 243 -13.26 -6.92 -14.25
C THR A 243 -14.42 -7.51 -13.44
N TYR A 244 -14.27 -8.66 -12.79
CA TYR A 244 -15.31 -9.19 -11.90
C TYR A 244 -15.13 -8.66 -10.46
N PRO A 245 -16.19 -8.22 -9.75
CA PRO A 245 -17.62 -8.29 -10.10
C PRO A 245 -18.18 -7.03 -10.78
N VAL A 246 -17.32 -6.19 -11.38
CA VAL A 246 -17.66 -4.89 -11.96
C VAL A 246 -17.38 -4.80 -13.48
N PRO A 247 -17.88 -5.74 -14.32
CA PRO A 247 -17.39 -5.94 -15.69
C PRO A 247 -17.70 -4.76 -16.63
N ASP A 248 -18.68 -3.93 -16.27
CA ASP A 248 -19.15 -2.81 -17.09
C ASP A 248 -18.45 -1.48 -16.77
N ILE A 249 -17.49 -1.46 -15.82
CA ILE A 249 -16.78 -0.23 -15.45
C ILE A 249 -15.62 0.03 -16.41
N ALA A 250 -15.69 1.14 -17.13
CA ALA A 250 -14.59 1.62 -17.95
C ALA A 250 -13.44 2.15 -17.08
N LEU A 251 -12.22 1.67 -17.32
CA LEU A 251 -11.04 2.05 -16.53
C LEU A 251 -10.34 3.32 -17.03
N GLU A 252 -10.36 3.60 -18.34
CA GLU A 252 -9.69 4.77 -18.92
C GLU A 252 -10.12 6.10 -18.26
N PRO A 253 -11.41 6.36 -17.96
CA PRO A 253 -11.81 7.60 -17.29
C PRO A 253 -11.25 7.80 -15.88
N LEU A 254 -10.83 6.72 -15.20
CA LEU A 254 -10.22 6.75 -13.87
C LEU A 254 -8.69 6.91 -13.93
N TYR A 255 -8.09 6.79 -15.12
CA TYR A 255 -6.65 6.82 -15.29
C TYR A 255 -6.11 8.27 -15.27
N PRO A 256 -5.20 8.61 -14.35
CA PRO A 256 -4.70 9.98 -14.22
C PRO A 256 -3.67 10.35 -15.30
N GLY A 257 -3.22 9.40 -16.12
CA GLY A 257 -2.29 9.61 -17.24
C GLY A 257 -0.86 9.18 -16.94
N ASN A 258 -0.09 8.87 -17.99
CA ASN A 258 1.26 8.28 -17.89
C ASN A 258 2.29 9.09 -17.09
N ALA A 259 2.09 10.40 -16.92
CA ALA A 259 2.96 11.27 -16.13
C ALA A 259 2.75 11.14 -14.62
N TYR A 260 1.65 10.51 -14.20
CA TYR A 260 1.20 10.41 -12.80
C TYR A 260 1.27 8.98 -12.25
N VAL A 261 1.72 8.03 -13.06
CA VAL A 261 1.70 6.60 -12.77
C VAL A 261 3.03 5.97 -13.18
N ASN A 262 3.60 5.16 -12.30
CA ASN A 262 4.72 4.30 -12.61
C ASN A 262 4.25 2.89 -12.94
N TRP A 263 3.34 2.33 -12.13
CA TRP A 263 2.83 0.96 -12.25
C TRP A 263 1.30 0.93 -12.20
N VAL A 264 0.70 -0.04 -12.87
CA VAL A 264 -0.72 -0.37 -12.74
C VAL A 264 -0.87 -1.52 -11.76
N GLY A 265 -1.58 -1.30 -10.65
CA GLY A 265 -1.95 -2.34 -9.70
C GLY A 265 -3.21 -3.07 -10.14
N LEU A 266 -3.24 -4.38 -9.91
CA LEU A 266 -4.43 -5.21 -10.07
C LEU A 266 -4.73 -5.96 -8.76
N THR A 267 -5.93 -5.78 -8.22
CA THR A 267 -6.50 -6.66 -7.19
C THR A 267 -7.41 -7.70 -7.81
N GLY A 268 -7.14 -8.98 -7.52
CA GLY A 268 -8.00 -10.08 -7.96
C GLY A 268 -7.72 -11.37 -7.20
N TYR A 269 -8.79 -12.11 -6.90
CA TYR A 269 -8.72 -13.29 -6.04
C TYR A 269 -9.23 -14.54 -6.76
N TYR A 270 -8.47 -15.63 -6.67
CA TYR A 270 -8.81 -16.92 -7.27
C TYR A 270 -10.02 -17.56 -6.58
N ASN A 271 -10.81 -18.31 -7.36
CA ASN A 271 -12.00 -19.02 -6.89
C ASN A 271 -13.03 -18.07 -6.23
N THR A 272 -13.16 -16.86 -6.78
CA THR A 272 -14.21 -15.88 -6.41
C THR A 272 -15.13 -15.53 -7.57
N THR A 273 -14.75 -15.90 -8.80
CA THR A 273 -15.54 -15.66 -10.01
C THR A 273 -16.61 -16.76 -10.22
N PRO A 274 -17.74 -16.46 -10.89
CA PRO A 274 -18.75 -17.46 -11.23
C PRO A 274 -18.13 -18.61 -12.02
N GLY A 275 -18.40 -19.85 -11.62
CA GLY A 275 -17.75 -21.05 -12.18
C GLY A 275 -16.56 -21.57 -11.36
N GLY A 276 -16.12 -20.83 -10.34
CA GLY A 276 -15.27 -21.32 -9.24
C GLY A 276 -13.82 -21.70 -9.59
N ARG A 277 -13.42 -21.62 -10.86
CA ARG A 277 -12.03 -21.89 -11.25
C ARG A 277 -11.53 -20.75 -12.10
N SER A 278 -10.53 -20.05 -11.56
CA SER A 278 -9.86 -18.96 -12.25
C SER A 278 -8.44 -19.41 -12.59
N THR A 279 -8.01 -19.12 -13.80
CA THR A 279 -6.59 -19.03 -14.16
C THR A 279 -6.16 -17.57 -14.14
N PHE A 280 -4.85 -17.32 -14.12
CA PHE A 280 -4.26 -16.00 -14.28
C PHE A 280 -4.87 -15.26 -15.48
N ASP A 281 -4.90 -15.92 -16.64
CA ASP A 281 -5.42 -15.33 -17.87
C ASP A 281 -6.91 -14.98 -17.72
N THR A 282 -7.74 -15.89 -17.21
CA THR A 282 -9.17 -15.60 -17.03
C THR A 282 -9.46 -14.56 -15.95
N LEU A 283 -8.55 -14.37 -14.99
CA LEU A 283 -8.74 -13.46 -13.85
C LEU A 283 -8.22 -12.05 -14.15
N PHE A 284 -7.01 -11.94 -14.68
CA PHE A 284 -6.30 -10.67 -14.83
C PHE A 284 -6.25 -10.17 -16.28
N GLU A 285 -6.20 -11.05 -17.29
CA GLU A 285 -6.02 -10.64 -18.69
C GLU A 285 -7.14 -9.74 -19.22
N PRO A 286 -8.44 -9.96 -18.94
CA PRO A 286 -9.48 -9.03 -19.38
C PRO A 286 -9.26 -7.59 -18.90
N THR A 287 -8.75 -7.43 -17.67
CA THR A 287 -8.43 -6.11 -17.11
C THR A 287 -7.15 -5.55 -17.74
N MET A 288 -6.11 -6.37 -17.88
CA MET A 288 -4.86 -5.95 -18.52
C MET A 288 -5.07 -5.54 -19.98
N GLU A 289 -5.87 -6.28 -20.76
CA GLU A 289 -6.25 -5.94 -22.13
C GLU A 289 -6.91 -4.57 -22.20
N GLN A 290 -7.86 -4.27 -21.30
CA GLN A 290 -8.48 -2.95 -21.24
C GLN A 290 -7.47 -1.85 -20.93
N VAL A 291 -6.58 -2.06 -19.94
CA VAL A 291 -5.55 -1.08 -19.55
C VAL A 291 -4.56 -0.82 -20.69
N ARG A 292 -4.14 -1.89 -21.40
CA ARG A 292 -3.22 -1.80 -22.54
C ARG A 292 -3.77 -0.98 -23.71
N THR A 293 -5.08 -0.67 -23.73
CA THR A 293 -5.65 0.23 -24.75
C THR A 293 -5.28 1.70 -24.57
N PHE A 294 -4.87 2.11 -23.36
CA PHE A 294 -4.58 3.53 -23.04
C PHE A 294 -3.23 3.77 -22.34
N THR A 295 -2.50 2.72 -21.95
CA THR A 295 -1.16 2.86 -21.36
C THR A 295 -0.28 1.62 -21.57
N GLU A 296 1.04 1.81 -21.54
CA GLU A 296 2.07 0.76 -21.63
C GLU A 296 2.78 0.53 -20.27
N LYS A 297 2.26 1.12 -19.19
CA LYS A 297 2.86 0.96 -17.85
C LYS A 297 2.79 -0.51 -17.41
N PRO A 298 3.84 -1.04 -16.78
CA PRO A 298 3.84 -2.42 -16.34
C PRO A 298 2.87 -2.64 -15.18
N PHE A 299 2.44 -3.88 -15.02
CA PHE A 299 1.47 -4.33 -14.04
C PHE A 299 2.15 -4.88 -12.79
N LEU A 300 1.57 -4.62 -11.62
CA LEU A 300 1.81 -5.38 -10.40
C LEU A 300 0.48 -6.03 -10.01
N ILE A 301 0.46 -7.33 -9.73
CA ILE A 301 -0.69 -7.91 -9.05
C ILE A 301 -0.61 -7.43 -7.59
N ALA A 302 -1.23 -6.29 -7.31
CA ALA A 302 -1.06 -5.52 -6.09
C ALA A 302 -1.70 -6.20 -4.88
N GLU A 303 -2.66 -7.08 -5.14
CA GLU A 303 -3.28 -7.92 -4.12
C GLU A 303 -3.89 -9.16 -4.78
N THR A 304 -3.55 -10.35 -4.27
CA THR A 304 -4.16 -11.60 -4.69
C THR A 304 -4.11 -12.65 -3.61
N GLY A 305 -4.95 -13.68 -3.75
CA GLY A 305 -4.96 -14.84 -2.89
C GLY A 305 -5.79 -15.94 -3.53
N VAL A 306 -5.65 -17.14 -2.98
CA VAL A 306 -6.43 -18.30 -3.39
C VAL A 306 -7.21 -18.81 -2.18
N SER A 307 -8.53 -18.89 -2.34
CA SER A 307 -9.42 -19.33 -1.26
C SER A 307 -9.23 -20.83 -1.00
N PRO A 308 -9.57 -21.33 0.19
CA PRO A 308 -9.39 -22.74 0.53
C PRO A 308 -10.20 -23.64 -0.39
N SER A 309 -9.51 -24.53 -1.10
CA SER A 309 -10.11 -25.55 -1.96
C SER A 309 -9.10 -26.68 -2.17
N ALA A 310 -9.55 -27.84 -2.67
CA ALA A 310 -8.64 -28.90 -3.09
C ALA A 310 -7.71 -28.49 -4.25
N GLU A 311 -8.05 -27.40 -4.95
CA GLU A 311 -7.33 -26.89 -6.11
C GLU A 311 -6.36 -25.76 -5.77
N LYS A 312 -6.36 -25.29 -4.51
CA LYS A 312 -5.50 -24.18 -4.08
C LYS A 312 -4.03 -24.35 -4.47
N PRO A 313 -3.39 -25.54 -4.33
CA PRO A 313 -2.04 -25.78 -4.83
C PRO A 313 -1.88 -25.58 -6.35
N THR A 314 -2.85 -26.04 -7.14
CA THR A 314 -2.87 -25.90 -8.60
C THR A 314 -3.03 -24.42 -9.00
N GLU A 315 -3.92 -23.69 -8.32
CA GLU A 315 -4.16 -22.27 -8.58
C GLU A 315 -2.97 -21.39 -8.14
N ILE A 316 -2.28 -21.74 -7.04
CA ILE A 316 -0.99 -21.13 -6.68
C ILE A 316 0.03 -21.35 -7.81
N SER A 317 0.16 -22.58 -8.31
CA SER A 317 1.06 -22.89 -9.43
C SER A 317 0.70 -22.10 -10.69
N ASN A 318 -0.60 -21.90 -10.94
CA ASN A 318 -1.10 -21.13 -12.06
C ASN A 318 -0.79 -19.63 -11.93
N LEU A 319 -0.93 -19.03 -10.75
CA LEU A 319 -0.52 -17.65 -10.47
C LEU A 319 0.97 -17.44 -10.79
N PHE A 320 1.84 -18.29 -10.23
CA PHE A 320 3.29 -18.19 -10.45
C PHE A 320 3.65 -18.34 -11.93
N THR A 321 2.97 -19.23 -12.65
CA THR A 321 3.20 -19.45 -14.09
C THR A 321 2.73 -18.25 -14.90
N GLY A 322 1.54 -17.72 -14.61
CA GLY A 322 0.98 -16.56 -15.29
C GLY A 322 1.85 -15.31 -15.14
N VAL A 323 2.29 -15.00 -13.92
CA VAL A 323 3.20 -13.86 -13.69
C VAL A 323 4.55 -14.02 -14.40
N GLN A 324 5.06 -15.24 -14.52
CA GLN A 324 6.32 -15.50 -15.25
C GLN A 324 6.15 -15.44 -16.77
N ALA A 325 4.97 -15.83 -17.29
CA ALA A 325 4.68 -15.81 -18.72
C ALA A 325 4.51 -14.38 -19.28
N HIS A 326 4.15 -13.42 -18.43
CA HIS A 326 3.92 -12.03 -18.83
C HIS A 326 5.12 -11.16 -18.48
N SER A 327 5.80 -10.63 -19.50
CA SER A 327 6.98 -9.79 -19.32
C SER A 327 6.65 -8.44 -18.68
N ASP A 328 5.46 -7.91 -18.94
CA ASP A 328 4.94 -6.65 -18.41
C ASP A 328 4.33 -6.77 -17.00
N VAL A 329 4.31 -7.96 -16.39
CA VAL A 329 3.84 -8.17 -15.01
C VAL A 329 5.04 -8.27 -14.06
N LEU A 330 5.24 -7.27 -13.21
CA LEU A 330 6.39 -7.10 -12.33
C LEU A 330 6.48 -8.13 -11.20
N GLY A 331 5.37 -8.75 -10.82
CA GLY A 331 5.28 -9.62 -9.66
C GLY A 331 3.87 -9.66 -9.09
N PHE A 332 3.76 -10.16 -7.86
CA PHE A 332 2.50 -10.15 -7.12
C PHE A 332 2.71 -9.91 -5.63
N VAL A 333 1.65 -9.46 -4.96
CA VAL A 333 1.55 -9.39 -3.50
C VAL A 333 0.47 -10.37 -3.04
N TRP A 334 0.87 -11.38 -2.26
CA TRP A 334 -0.09 -12.30 -1.66
C TRP A 334 -0.74 -11.68 -0.43
N PHE A 335 -2.06 -11.71 -0.35
CA PHE A 335 -2.84 -11.28 0.79
C PHE A 335 -2.91 -12.40 1.85
N ASN A 336 -1.98 -12.41 2.79
CA ASN A 336 -1.83 -13.49 3.78
C ASN A 336 -2.61 -13.21 5.08
N TYR A 337 -3.94 -13.20 4.97
CA TYR A 337 -4.85 -12.96 6.10
C TYR A 337 -5.84 -14.12 6.26
N ASP A 338 -6.12 -14.50 7.51
CA ASP A 338 -7.30 -15.29 7.84
C ASP A 338 -8.50 -14.35 8.05
N LYS A 339 -9.41 -14.32 7.07
CA LYS A 339 -10.67 -13.57 7.19
C LYS A 339 -11.89 -14.48 7.28
N SER A 340 -11.71 -15.76 7.60
CA SER A 340 -12.82 -16.71 7.76
C SER A 340 -13.85 -16.25 8.83
N GLY A 341 -13.40 -15.52 9.86
CA GLY A 341 -14.25 -14.93 10.88
C GLY A 341 -15.02 -13.66 10.47
N ALA A 342 -14.70 -13.06 9.31
CA ALA A 342 -15.25 -11.78 8.83
C ALA A 342 -16.32 -11.97 7.73
N ASN A 343 -16.96 -13.13 7.66
CA ASN A 343 -17.81 -13.57 6.53
C ASN A 343 -17.08 -13.61 5.18
N GLU A 344 -15.77 -13.76 5.22
CA GLU A 344 -14.92 -13.93 4.05
C GLU A 344 -14.23 -15.31 4.13
N THR A 345 -12.98 -15.43 3.68
CA THR A 345 -12.29 -16.71 3.59
C THR A 345 -10.87 -16.63 4.13
N ASP A 346 -10.24 -17.80 4.29
CA ASP A 346 -8.85 -17.90 4.72
C ASP A 346 -7.91 -17.82 3.50
N TRP A 347 -7.26 -16.68 3.35
CA TRP A 347 -6.32 -16.42 2.25
C TRP A 347 -4.89 -16.86 2.58
N MET A 348 -4.61 -17.34 3.78
CA MET A 348 -3.24 -17.65 4.19
C MET A 348 -2.62 -18.71 3.28
N ILE A 349 -1.36 -18.51 2.89
CA ILE A 349 -0.54 -19.49 2.15
C ILE A 349 -0.50 -20.82 2.90
N ASN A 350 -0.40 -20.74 4.23
CA ASN A 350 -0.31 -21.87 5.15
C ASN A 350 -1.67 -22.26 5.77
N SER A 351 -2.78 -21.94 5.11
CA SER A 351 -4.11 -22.48 5.46
C SER A 351 -4.14 -24.02 5.40
N ASP A 352 -3.30 -24.63 4.55
CA ASP A 352 -3.05 -26.06 4.53
C ASP A 352 -1.60 -26.39 4.14
N PRO A 353 -1.06 -27.56 4.56
CA PRO A 353 0.34 -27.91 4.32
C PRO A 353 0.73 -28.07 2.85
N THR A 354 -0.20 -28.47 1.97
CA THR A 354 0.09 -28.71 0.55
C THR A 354 0.25 -27.39 -0.19
N SER A 355 -0.60 -26.41 0.12
CA SER A 355 -0.50 -25.04 -0.38
C SER A 355 0.81 -24.37 0.07
N ALA A 356 1.16 -24.51 1.35
CA ALA A 356 2.43 -23.99 1.88
C ALA A 356 3.64 -24.59 1.17
N ALA A 357 3.68 -25.92 1.01
CA ALA A 357 4.77 -26.61 0.32
C ALA A 357 4.87 -26.22 -1.17
N THR A 358 3.73 -26.07 -1.84
CA THR A 358 3.66 -25.66 -3.25
C THR A 358 4.18 -24.25 -3.44
N PHE A 359 3.72 -23.31 -2.62
CA PHE A 359 4.20 -21.92 -2.65
C PHE A 359 5.72 -21.86 -2.36
N ALA A 360 6.18 -22.58 -1.33
CA ALA A 360 7.59 -22.65 -0.95
C ALA A 360 8.47 -23.17 -2.09
N GLU A 361 8.03 -24.20 -2.81
CA GLU A 361 8.77 -24.75 -3.94
C GLU A 361 8.90 -23.75 -5.09
N LEU A 362 7.79 -23.09 -5.46
CA LEU A 362 7.76 -22.12 -6.55
C LEU A 362 8.58 -20.86 -6.23
N ALA A 363 8.55 -20.38 -4.99
CA ALA A 363 9.27 -19.19 -4.53
C ALA A 363 10.81 -19.36 -4.54
N LYS A 364 11.32 -20.59 -4.62
CA LYS A 364 12.77 -20.86 -4.73
C LYS A 364 13.35 -20.46 -6.09
N ALA A 365 12.53 -20.39 -7.15
CA ALA A 365 13.04 -20.08 -8.48
C ALA A 365 13.75 -18.71 -8.48
N SER A 366 14.89 -18.63 -9.17
CA SER A 366 15.77 -17.44 -9.16
C SER A 366 15.14 -16.19 -9.78
N THR A 367 14.04 -16.37 -10.52
CA THR A 367 13.18 -15.31 -11.05
C THR A 367 12.53 -14.48 -9.95
N TRP A 368 12.31 -15.05 -8.76
CA TRP A 368 11.63 -14.38 -7.66
C TRP A 368 12.61 -13.74 -6.67
N GLY A 369 12.38 -12.46 -6.39
CA GLY A 369 13.09 -11.71 -5.37
C GLY A 369 14.47 -11.21 -5.80
N PHE A 370 14.77 -10.00 -5.37
CA PHE A 370 16.06 -9.33 -5.52
C PHE A 370 16.22 -8.29 -4.41
N ALA A 371 17.46 -7.94 -4.08
CA ALA A 371 17.74 -6.97 -3.03
C ALA A 371 17.30 -5.58 -3.45
N ILE A 372 16.49 -4.93 -2.62
CA ILE A 372 16.17 -3.52 -2.74
C ILE A 372 17.35 -2.76 -2.14
N THR A 373 18.08 -2.03 -2.98
CA THR A 373 19.22 -1.24 -2.53
C THR A 373 18.76 0.22 -2.41
N PRO A 374 18.97 0.87 -1.25
CA PRO A 374 18.71 2.30 -1.07
C PRO A 374 19.47 3.15 -2.09
#